data_AF-A0A7C9LLV8-F1
#
_entry.id   AF-A0A7C9LLV8-F1
#
_cell.length_a   1.000
_cell.length_b   1.000
_cell.length_c   1.000
_cell.angle_alpha   90.00
_cell.angle_beta   90.00
_cell.angle_gamma   90.00
#
_symmetry.space_group_name_H-M   'P 1'
#
loop_
_entity.id
_entity.type
_entity.pdbx_description
1 polymer ?
#
loop_
_entity_poly.entity_id
_entity_poly.type
_entity_poly.pdbx_seq_one_letter_code
_entity_poly.pdbx_strand_id
1 'polypeptide(L)'
;MTLTLPPSQSPHLQLYIQAATTDHWAEATALLAQAYQAAPPQTLSSDDCRILLPLTDALTYLGQHLPCLSPTLALLHHLIQLRPAA
;
A
#
# COMPACT_ATOMS: atom_id res chain seq x y z
N MET A 1 -3.45 -8.84 -20.17
CA MET A 1 -3.67 -7.38 -20.07
C MET A 1 -2.48 -6.82 -19.33
N THR A 2 -1.57 -6.15 -20.03
CA THR A 2 -0.34 -5.58 -19.47
C THR A 2 -0.66 -4.20 -18.91
N LEU A 3 -0.66 -4.06 -17.58
CA LEU A 3 -0.80 -2.77 -16.90
C LEU A 3 0.49 -1.97 -17.13
N THR A 4 0.47 -1.08 -18.11
CA THR A 4 1.56 -0.13 -18.38
C THR A 4 1.58 0.90 -17.25
N LEU A 5 2.45 0.71 -16.27
CA LEU A 5 2.67 1.64 -15.16
C LEU A 5 3.34 2.92 -15.70
N PRO A 6 2.79 4.13 -15.47
CA PRO A 6 3.40 5.37 -15.94
C PRO A 6 4.80 5.60 -15.33
N PRO A 7 5.76 6.15 -16.09
CA PRO A 7 7.17 6.25 -15.71
C PRO A 7 7.49 7.26 -14.60
N SER A 8 6.47 7.88 -13.98
CA SER A 8 6.62 8.83 -12.87
C SER A 8 6.23 8.26 -11.51
N GLN A 9 6.07 6.94 -11.42
CA GLN A 9 5.66 6.32 -10.18
C GLN A 9 6.83 6.20 -9.20
N SER A 10 6.61 6.75 -8.00
CA SER A 10 7.52 6.63 -6.87
C SER A 10 7.92 5.16 -6.69
N PRO A 11 9.22 4.84 -6.54
CA PRO A 11 9.69 3.44 -6.43
C PRO A 11 9.04 2.70 -5.26
N HIS A 12 8.58 3.43 -4.25
CA HIS A 12 7.86 2.90 -3.09
C HIS A 12 6.45 2.40 -3.44
N LEU A 13 5.78 3.01 -4.43
CA LEU A 13 4.46 2.57 -4.91
C LEU A 13 4.54 1.18 -5.54
N GLN A 14 5.60 0.91 -6.31
CA GLN A 14 5.84 -0.41 -6.89
C GLN A 14 6.00 -1.48 -5.81
N LEU A 15 6.66 -1.16 -4.69
CA LEU A 15 6.80 -2.09 -3.56
C LEU A 15 5.46 -2.41 -2.90
N TYR A 16 4.56 -1.43 -2.74
CA TYR A 16 3.20 -1.69 -2.26
C TYR A 16 2.41 -2.59 -3.22
N ILE A 17 2.49 -2.32 -4.53
CA ILE A 17 1.80 -3.14 -5.53
C ILE A 17 2.34 -4.58 -5.50
N GLN A 18 3.66 -4.73 -5.50
CA GLN A 18 4.33 -6.02 -5.53
C GLN A 18 4.05 -6.83 -4.25
N ALA A 19 4.01 -6.17 -3.09
CA ALA A 19 3.59 -6.77 -1.83
C ALA A 19 2.14 -7.31 -1.90
N ALA A 20 1.24 -6.58 -2.55
CA ALA A 20 -0.16 -6.98 -2.67
C ALA A 20 -0.41 -8.07 -3.74
N THR A 21 0.48 -8.20 -4.73
CA THR A 21 0.31 -9.15 -5.85
C THR A 21 1.13 -10.43 -5.73
N THR A 22 2.10 -10.49 -4.81
CA THR A 22 2.92 -11.70 -4.63
C THR A 22 2.15 -12.76 -3.85
N ASP A 23 2.28 -14.01 -4.29
CA ASP A 23 1.64 -15.19 -3.66
C ASP A 23 2.44 -15.70 -2.45
N HIS A 24 3.69 -15.23 -2.29
CA HIS A 24 4.55 -15.62 -1.20
C HIS A 24 4.38 -14.70 0.00
N TRP A 25 3.75 -15.22 1.06
CA TRP A 25 3.47 -14.46 2.28
C TRP A 25 4.71 -13.77 2.90
N ALA A 26 5.82 -14.50 3.03
CA ALA A 26 7.05 -13.97 3.61
C ALA A 26 7.66 -12.84 2.77
N GLU A 27 7.52 -12.94 1.44
CA GLU A 27 7.98 -11.92 0.51
C GLU A 27 7.05 -10.70 0.53
N ALA A 28 5.73 -10.92 0.54
CA ALA A 28 4.71 -9.87 0.62
C ALA A 28 4.94 -8.98 1.84
N THR A 29 5.15 -9.61 3.00
CA THR A 29 5.39 -8.90 4.26
C THR A 29 6.73 -8.17 4.28
N ALA A 30 7.80 -8.75 3.72
CA ALA A 30 9.09 -8.10 3.60
C ALA A 30 9.05 -6.88 2.63
N LEU A 31 8.35 -7.02 1.50
CA LEU A 31 8.13 -5.95 0.53
C LEU A 31 7.30 -4.82 1.14
N LEU A 32 6.24 -5.17 1.88
CA LEU A 32 5.39 -4.19 2.57
C LEU A 32 6.20 -3.40 3.61
N ALA A 33 7.03 -4.09 4.40
CA ALA A 33 7.90 -3.44 5.37
C ALA A 33 8.92 -2.48 4.69
N GLN A 34 9.50 -2.88 3.56
CA GLN A 34 10.41 -2.03 2.79
C GLN A 34 9.69 -0.81 2.19
N ALA A 35 8.52 -1.03 1.59
CA ALA A 35 7.68 0.05 1.03
C ALA A 35 7.42 1.12 2.09
N TYR A 36 7.12 0.67 3.29
CA TYR A 36 6.75 1.50 4.41
C TYR A 36 7.93 2.24 5.06
N GLN A 37 9.09 1.59 5.17
CA GLN A 37 10.31 2.26 5.63
C GLN A 37 10.73 3.37 4.68
N ALA A 38 10.55 3.15 3.38
CA ALA A 38 10.98 4.08 2.36
C ALA A 38 9.96 5.22 2.16
N ALA A 39 8.67 4.92 2.16
CA ALA A 39 7.58 5.89 2.16
C ALA A 39 6.43 5.41 3.06
N PRO A 40 6.31 5.93 4.28
CA PRO A 40 5.20 5.58 5.14
C PRO A 40 3.87 6.04 4.50
N PRO A 41 2.75 5.33 4.73
CA PRO A 41 1.48 5.59 4.05
C PRO A 41 0.98 7.04 4.12
N GLN A 42 1.31 7.74 5.21
CA GLN A 42 1.00 9.16 5.43
C GLN A 42 1.74 10.13 4.51
N THR A 43 2.83 9.70 3.87
CA THR A 43 3.60 10.50 2.89
C THR A 43 3.19 10.19 1.45
N LEU A 44 2.28 9.24 1.23
CA LEU A 44 1.76 8.93 -0.09
C LEU A 44 0.90 10.08 -0.59
N SER A 45 1.07 10.41 -1.87
CA SER A 45 0.22 11.41 -2.52
C SER A 45 -1.21 10.89 -2.71
N SER A 46 -2.16 11.78 -2.93
CA SER A 46 -3.54 11.41 -3.25
C SER A 46 -3.65 10.50 -4.48
N ASP A 47 -2.77 10.68 -5.47
CA ASP A 47 -2.72 9.83 -6.67
C ASP A 47 -2.15 8.44 -6.37
N ASP A 48 -1.13 8.34 -5.51
CA ASP A 48 -0.61 7.04 -5.05
C ASP A 48 -1.69 6.26 -4.28
N CYS A 49 -2.42 6.94 -3.39
CA CYS A 49 -3.54 6.35 -2.64
C CYS A 49 -4.65 5.84 -3.58
N ARG A 50 -4.91 6.52 -4.69
CA ARG A 50 -5.89 6.06 -5.70
C ARG A 50 -5.45 4.77 -6.39
N ILE A 51 -4.17 4.62 -6.66
CA ILE A 51 -3.60 3.42 -7.28
C ILE A 51 -3.62 2.24 -6.30
N LEU A 52 -3.38 2.49 -5.01
CA LEU A 52 -3.41 1.47 -3.96
C LEU A 52 -4.82 1.12 -3.48
N LEU A 53 -5.82 1.96 -3.77
CA LEU A 53 -7.21 1.75 -3.37
C LEU A 53 -7.78 0.34 -3.67
N PRO A 54 -7.60 -0.24 -4.89
CA PRO A 54 -8.05 -1.61 -5.16
C PRO A 54 -7.25 -2.70 -4.44
N LEU A 55 -6.05 -2.37 -3.94
CA LEU A 55 -5.16 -3.30 -3.24
C LEU A 55 -5.26 -3.17 -1.72
N THR A 56 -6.11 -2.27 -1.23
CA THR A 56 -6.21 -1.93 0.20
C THR A 56 -6.53 -3.14 1.06
N ASP A 57 -7.42 -4.03 0.64
CA ASP A 57 -7.79 -5.21 1.41
C ASP A 57 -6.61 -6.17 1.58
N ALA A 58 -5.86 -6.43 0.50
CA ALA A 58 -4.67 -7.28 0.55
C ALA A 58 -3.58 -6.66 1.44
N LEU A 59 -3.33 -5.37 1.30
CA LEU A 59 -2.36 -4.63 2.13
C LEU A 59 -2.77 -4.59 3.60
N THR A 60 -4.06 -4.41 3.87
CA THR A 60 -4.62 -4.41 5.23
C THR A 60 -4.51 -5.79 5.86
N TYR A 61 -4.85 -6.83 5.11
CA TYR A 61 -4.69 -8.20 5.55
C TYR A 61 -3.22 -8.51 5.87
N LEU A 62 -2.29 -8.15 4.99
CA LEU A 62 -0.85 -8.34 5.23
C LEU A 62 -0.34 -7.59 6.46
N GLY A 63 -0.73 -6.32 6.63
CA GLY A 63 -0.24 -5.52 7.76
C GLY A 63 -0.88 -5.86 9.10
N GLN A 64 -2.00 -6.59 9.17
CA GLN A 64 -2.50 -7.16 10.42
C GLN A 64 -1.52 -8.16 11.05
N HIS A 65 -0.71 -8.81 10.22
CA HIS A 65 0.31 -9.76 10.66
C HIS A 65 1.68 -9.13 10.91
N LEU A 66 1.81 -7.82 10.67
CA LEU A 66 3.00 -7.03 10.98
C LEU A 66 2.66 -6.10 12.16
N PRO A 67 2.93 -6.51 13.42
CA PRO A 67 2.51 -5.76 14.61
C PRO A 67 3.11 -4.34 14.68
N CYS A 68 4.23 -4.11 13.99
CA CYS A 68 4.86 -2.80 13.84
C CYS A 68 4.15 -1.87 12.81
N LEU A 69 3.25 -2.40 11.98
CA LEU A 69 2.58 -1.65 10.90
C LEU A 69 1.08 -1.42 11.13
N SER A 70 0.48 -2.05 12.15
CA SER A 70 -0.92 -1.81 12.55
C SER A 70 -1.33 -0.33 12.69
N PRO A 71 -0.54 0.57 13.32
CA PRO A 71 -0.97 1.96 13.48
C PRO A 71 -1.13 2.72 12.15
N THR A 72 -0.45 2.32 11.09
CA THR A 72 -0.52 3.08 9.83
C THR A 72 -1.44 2.44 8.80
N LEU A 73 -1.78 1.17 8.94
CA LEU A 73 -3.01 0.65 8.35
C LEU A 73 -4.24 1.36 8.89
N ALA A 74 -4.27 1.67 10.19
CA ALA A 74 -5.35 2.45 10.77
C ALA A 74 -5.42 3.87 10.16
N LEU A 75 -4.28 4.52 9.92
CA LEU A 75 -4.22 5.81 9.20
C LEU A 75 -4.72 5.70 7.77
N LEU A 76 -4.31 4.67 7.02
CA LEU A 76 -4.74 4.50 5.62
C LEU A 76 -6.24 4.23 5.54
N HIS A 77 -6.78 3.40 6.43
CA HIS A 77 -8.22 3.17 6.55
C HIS A 77 -8.96 4.46 6.93
N HIS A 78 -8.40 5.29 7.81
CA HIS A 78 -8.98 6.57 8.20
C HIS A 78 -8.98 7.60 7.05
N LEU A 79 -7.89 7.69 6.29
CA LEU A 79 -7.79 8.56 5.11
C LEU A 79 -8.76 8.16 4.00
N ILE A 80 -9.00 6.85 3.83
CA ILE A 80 -9.99 6.34 2.87
C ILE A 80 -11.42 6.65 3.34
N GLN A 81 -11.70 6.49 4.63
CA GLN A 81 -13.01 6.81 5.24
C GLN A 81 -13.31 8.31 5.22
N LEU A 82 -12.28 9.17 5.24
CA LEU A 82 -12.42 10.62 5.14
C LEU A 82 -12.79 11.12 3.75
N ARG A 83 -12.92 10.25 2.73
CA ARG A 83 -13.38 10.65 1.41
C ARG A 83 -14.89 10.95 1.46
N PRO A 84 -15.33 12.22 1.29
CA PRO A 84 -16.74 12.50 1.09
C PRO A 84 -17.17 11.84 -0.23
N ALA A 85 -18.29 11.12 -0.18
CA ALA A 85 -19.00 10.70 -1.38
C ALA A 85 -19.40 11.97 -2.14
N ALA A 86 -18.69 12.25 -3.23
CA ALA A 86 -19.03 13.28 -4.21
C ALA A 86 -19.56 12.59 -5.47
#